data_AF-W3WQ29-F1
#
_entry.id   AF-W3WQ29-F1
#
_cell.length_a   1.000
_cell.length_b   1.000
_cell.length_c   1.000
_cell.angle_alpha   90.00
_cell.angle_beta   90.00
_cell.angle_gamma   90.00
#
_symmetry.space_group_name_H-M   'P 1'
#
loop_
_entity.id
_entity.type
_entity.pdbx_description
1 polymer ?
#
loop_
_entity_poly.entity_id
_entity_poly.type
_entity_poly.pdbx_seq_one_letter_code
_entity_poly.pdbx_strand_id
1 'polypeptide(L)'
;MVEPLFQAGRALFNPRICKPRNRELALLGLTSIRKVPLIVHCHRSVCQSIGITTEQYEDGLAGRFPQGLSEEEIMAYKLGRVFTKIESRLDDAIWKEATEKMTKSEAAGIAHVVGGYLWMTLLANING
;
A
#
# COMPACT_ATOMS: atom_id res chain seq x y z
N MET A 1 5.58 -25.24 1.04
CA MET A 1 5.57 -23.96 1.79
C MET A 1 5.21 -22.74 0.94
N VAL A 2 5.30 -22.81 -0.41
CA VAL A 2 5.11 -21.64 -1.29
C VAL A 2 3.67 -21.45 -1.77
N GLU A 3 2.87 -22.51 -1.86
CA GLU A 3 1.49 -22.43 -2.36
C GLU A 3 0.58 -21.51 -1.51
N PRO A 4 0.57 -21.57 -0.16
CA PRO A 4 -0.22 -20.64 0.64
C PRO A 4 0.20 -19.16 0.47
N LEU A 5 1.49 -18.92 0.22
CA LEU A 5 2.03 -17.58 -0.04
C LEU A 5 1.46 -17.00 -1.34
N PHE A 6 1.43 -17.80 -2.41
CA PHE A 6 0.85 -17.37 -3.68
C PHE A 6 -0.67 -17.19 -3.59
N GLN A 7 -1.38 -18.00 -2.80
CA GLN A 7 -2.81 -17.83 -2.56
C GLN A 7 -3.10 -16.54 -1.80
N ALA A 8 -2.33 -16.23 -0.75
CA ALA A 8 -2.40 -14.95 -0.05
C ALA A 8 -2.11 -13.80 -1.02
N GLY A 9 -1.05 -13.89 -1.82
CA GLY A 9 -0.73 -12.90 -2.85
C GLY A 9 -1.90 -12.67 -3.82
N ARG A 10 -2.51 -13.73 -4.36
CA ARG A 10 -3.68 -13.60 -5.26
C ARG A 10 -4.85 -12.85 -4.60
N ALA A 11 -5.08 -13.04 -3.31
CA ALA A 11 -6.09 -12.30 -2.58
C ALA A 11 -5.74 -10.81 -2.46
N LEU A 12 -4.48 -10.48 -2.13
CA LEU A 12 -4.01 -9.09 -2.04
C LEU A 12 -4.05 -8.33 -3.37
N PHE A 13 -3.85 -9.04 -4.48
CA PHE A 13 -3.82 -8.45 -5.83
C PHE A 13 -5.19 -8.41 -6.52
N ASN A 14 -6.27 -8.83 -5.86
CA ASN A 14 -7.60 -8.85 -6.45
C ASN A 14 -8.11 -7.41 -6.70
N PRO A 15 -8.30 -6.98 -7.96
CA PRO A 15 -8.70 -5.61 -8.29
C PRO A 15 -10.14 -5.28 -7.87
N ARG A 16 -10.94 -6.30 -7.49
CA ARG A 16 -12.29 -6.10 -6.93
C ARG A 16 -12.27 -5.72 -5.45
N ILE A 17 -11.13 -5.91 -4.78
CA ILE A 17 -10.94 -5.59 -3.36
C ILE A 17 -10.29 -4.22 -3.19
N CYS A 18 -9.27 -3.94 -4.00
CA CYS A 18 -8.58 -2.65 -4.01
C CYS A 18 -8.17 -2.31 -5.44
N LYS A 19 -8.47 -1.07 -5.87
CA LYS A 19 -8.08 -0.56 -7.18
C LYS A 19 -6.55 -0.68 -7.33
N PRO A 20 -6.03 -1.11 -8.49
CA PRO A 20 -4.60 -1.30 -8.68
C PRO A 20 -3.75 -0.07 -8.31
N ARG A 21 -4.18 1.15 -8.70
CA ARG A 21 -3.44 2.39 -8.36
C ARG A 21 -3.41 2.68 -6.87
N ASN A 22 -4.55 2.54 -6.18
CA ASN A 22 -4.62 2.71 -4.72
C ASN A 22 -3.78 1.67 -3.99
N ARG A 23 -3.79 0.42 -4.46
CA ARG A 23 -2.96 -0.65 -3.90
C ARG A 23 -1.49 -0.28 -3.96
N GLU A 24 -0.97 0.10 -5.12
CA GLU A 24 0.45 0.44 -5.25
C GLU A 24 0.82 1.71 -4.47
N LEU A 25 -0.07 2.71 -4.39
CA LEU A 25 0.14 3.89 -3.55
C LEU A 25 0.16 3.54 -2.06
N ALA A 26 -0.70 2.63 -1.59
CA ALA A 26 -0.66 2.13 -0.22
C ALA A 26 0.65 1.37 0.05
N LEU A 27 1.15 0.60 -0.91
CA LEU A 27 2.45 -0.08 -0.81
C LEU A 27 3.64 0.89 -0.82
N LEU A 28 3.56 1.97 -1.59
CA LEU A 28 4.52 3.08 -1.50
C LEU A 28 4.47 3.72 -0.11
N GLY A 29 3.28 3.92 0.45
CA GLY A 29 3.09 4.39 1.81
C GLY A 29 3.77 3.47 2.83
N LEU A 30 3.57 2.15 2.70
CA LEU A 30 4.25 1.16 3.55
C LEU A 30 5.76 1.22 3.40
N THR A 31 6.28 1.21 2.17
CA THR A 31 7.72 1.14 1.90
C THR A 31 8.48 2.43 2.25
N SER A 32 7.77 3.57 2.29
CA SER A 32 8.30 4.82 2.85
C SER A 32 8.64 4.70 4.34
N ILE A 33 8.03 3.75 5.06
CA ILE A 33 8.27 3.48 6.47
C ILE A 33 9.14 2.24 6.65
N ARG A 34 8.78 1.12 6.01
CA ARG A 34 9.49 -0.16 6.04
C ARG A 34 10.32 -0.26 4.77
N LYS A 35 11.58 0.18 4.85
CA LYS A 35 12.53 0.20 3.73
C LYS A 35 12.94 -1.23 3.33
N VAL A 36 12.13 -1.90 2.52
CA VAL A 36 12.37 -3.29 2.08
C VAL A 36 12.78 -3.30 0.60
N PRO A 37 14.08 -3.46 0.26
CA PRO A 37 14.57 -3.32 -1.11
C PRO A 37 13.90 -4.26 -2.11
N LEU A 38 13.61 -5.50 -1.71
CA LEU A 38 12.93 -6.49 -2.57
C LEU A 38 11.54 -6.01 -2.99
N ILE A 39 10.74 -5.51 -2.05
CA ILE A 39 9.38 -5.01 -2.33
C ILE A 39 9.45 -3.78 -3.23
N VAL A 40 10.34 -2.83 -2.91
CA VAL A 40 10.56 -1.62 -3.72
C VAL A 40 10.92 -2.01 -5.17
N HIS A 41 11.89 -2.90 -5.34
CA HIS A 41 12.32 -3.36 -6.66
C HIS A 41 11.17 -4.00 -7.46
N CYS A 42 10.46 -4.96 -6.88
CA CYS A 42 9.36 -5.67 -7.55
C CYS A 42 8.22 -4.74 -7.96
N HIS A 43 7.92 -3.71 -7.16
CA HIS A 43 6.77 -2.84 -7.38
C HIS A 43 7.06 -1.62 -8.26
N ARG A 44 8.34 -1.34 -8.59
CA ARG A 44 8.70 -0.21 -9.48
C ARG A 44 8.07 -0.35 -10.86
N SER A 45 8.22 -1.52 -11.50
CA SER A 45 7.64 -1.77 -12.83
C SER A 45 6.12 -1.80 -12.80
N VAL A 46 5.52 -2.32 -11.72
CA VAL A 46 4.07 -2.33 -11.53
C VAL A 46 3.53 -0.90 -11.46
N CYS A 47 4.12 -0.05 -10.62
CA CYS A 47 3.77 1.37 -10.50
C CYS A 47 3.82 2.08 -11.88
N GLN A 48 4.88 1.86 -12.65
CA GLN A 48 5.01 2.44 -13.99
C GLN A 48 3.91 1.97 -14.94
N SER A 49 3.59 0.66 -14.93
CA SER A 49 2.55 0.09 -15.81
C SER A 49 1.14 0.59 -15.54
N ILE A 50 0.89 1.15 -14.34
CA ILE A 50 -0.40 1.74 -13.95
C ILE A 50 -0.36 3.28 -13.90
N GLY A 51 0.67 3.89 -14.49
CA GLY A 51 0.75 5.34 -14.67
C GLY A 51 1.20 6.13 -13.45
N ILE A 52 1.82 5.51 -12.43
CA ILE A 52 2.56 6.26 -11.41
C ILE A 52 3.89 6.69 -12.04
N THR A 53 4.13 8.00 -12.10
CA THR A 53 5.35 8.55 -12.72
C THR A 53 6.58 8.21 -11.87
N THR A 54 7.78 8.26 -12.47
CA THR A 54 9.02 8.12 -11.72
C THR A 54 9.11 9.14 -10.59
N GLU A 55 8.74 10.40 -10.84
CA GLU A 55 8.74 11.44 -9.81
C GLU A 55 7.79 11.12 -8.65
N GLN A 56 6.55 10.69 -8.97
CA GLN A 56 5.58 10.29 -7.95
C GLN A 56 6.06 9.10 -7.13
N TYR A 57 6.70 8.13 -7.78
CA TYR A 57 7.27 6.96 -7.14
C TYR A 57 8.40 7.34 -6.17
N GLU A 58 9.35 8.16 -6.61
CA GLU A 58 10.49 8.58 -5.79
C GLU A 58 10.04 9.49 -4.63
N ASP A 59 9.03 10.36 -4.84
CA ASP A 59 8.41 11.15 -3.77
C ASP A 59 7.75 10.26 -2.72
N GLY A 60 6.93 9.30 -3.17
CA GLY A 60 6.26 8.35 -2.28
C GLY A 60 7.27 7.52 -1.49
N LEU A 61 8.31 7.02 -2.14
CA LEU A 61 9.37 6.25 -1.48
C LEU A 61 10.14 7.08 -0.44
N ALA A 62 10.34 8.37 -0.71
CA ALA A 62 10.96 9.31 0.24
C ALA A 62 10.04 9.75 1.39
N GLY A 63 8.79 9.26 1.45
CA GLY A 63 7.83 9.63 2.49
C GLY A 63 7.13 10.97 2.26
N ARG A 64 7.31 11.59 1.09
CA ARG A 64 6.57 12.78 0.65
C ARG A 64 5.24 12.37 0.02
N PHE A 65 4.28 13.28 -0.03
CA PHE A 65 3.05 13.07 -0.76
C PHE A 65 3.29 13.36 -2.25
N PRO A 66 3.12 12.38 -3.15
CA PRO A 66 3.33 12.59 -4.57
C PRO A 66 2.37 13.66 -5.12
N GLN A 67 2.86 14.51 -6.01
CA GLN A 67 2.05 15.55 -6.66
C GLN A 67 1.17 14.98 -7.79
N GLY A 68 0.06 15.65 -8.09
CA GLY A 68 -0.85 15.27 -9.18
C GLY A 68 -1.70 14.03 -8.92
N LEU A 69 -1.79 13.58 -7.67
CA LEU A 69 -2.70 12.51 -7.24
C LEU A 69 -4.11 13.06 -6.95
N SER A 70 -5.13 12.24 -7.16
CA SER A 70 -6.49 12.52 -6.69
C SER A 70 -6.61 12.45 -5.17
N GLU A 71 -7.68 12.98 -4.59
CA GLU A 71 -7.90 12.90 -3.13
C GLU A 71 -7.99 11.44 -2.63
N GLU A 72 -8.61 10.57 -3.42
CA GLU A 72 -8.69 9.13 -3.15
C GLU A 72 -7.28 8.50 -3.11
N GLU A 73 -6.42 8.84 -4.07
CA GLU A 73 -5.07 8.31 -4.20
C GLU A 73 -4.13 8.81 -3.10
N ILE A 74 -4.24 10.10 -2.75
CA ILE A 74 -3.56 10.69 -1.59
C ILE A 74 -3.97 9.94 -0.32
N MET A 75 -5.27 9.64 -0.19
CA MET A 75 -5.78 8.90 0.96
C MET A 75 -5.26 7.46 0.98
N ALA A 76 -5.13 6.78 -0.16
CA ALA A 76 -4.57 5.44 -0.23
C ALA A 76 -3.11 5.40 0.24
N TYR A 77 -2.29 6.34 -0.23
CA TYR A 77 -0.91 6.49 0.25
C TYR A 77 -0.86 6.81 1.77
N LYS A 78 -1.72 7.70 2.25
CA LYS A 78 -1.84 8.04 3.67
C LYS A 78 -2.22 6.82 4.52
N LEU A 79 -3.21 6.03 4.11
CA LEU A 79 -3.60 4.79 4.79
C LEU A 79 -2.45 3.78 4.82
N GLY A 80 -1.70 3.64 3.72
CA GLY A 80 -0.48 2.83 3.67
C GLY A 80 0.49 3.17 4.79
N ARG A 81 0.75 4.46 5.02
CA ARG A 81 1.63 4.94 6.11
C ARG A 81 1.03 4.75 7.49
N VAL A 82 -0.27 5.02 7.66
CA VAL A 82 -0.99 4.90 8.95
C VAL A 82 -1.02 3.45 9.39
N PHE A 83 -1.52 2.54 8.55
CA PHE A 83 -1.64 1.12 8.86
C PHE A 83 -0.28 0.44 9.08
N THR A 84 0.78 0.95 8.48
CA THR A 84 2.14 0.44 8.73
C THR A 84 2.66 0.74 10.16
N LYS A 85 2.11 1.77 10.81
CA LYS A 85 2.52 2.24 12.14
C LYS A 85 1.48 1.99 13.24
N ILE A 86 0.31 1.48 12.88
CA ILE A 86 -0.79 1.35 13.83
C ILE A 86 -0.49 0.24 14.84
N GLU A 87 -0.61 0.55 16.13
CA GLU A 87 -0.38 -0.39 17.23
C GLU A 87 -1.64 -0.60 18.10
N SER A 88 -2.69 0.17 17.82
CA SER A 88 -3.95 0.18 18.56
C SER A 88 -5.13 0.40 17.61
N ARG A 89 -6.32 0.68 18.15
CA ARG A 89 -7.49 0.96 17.31
C ARG A 89 -7.26 2.19 16.42
N LEU A 90 -7.73 2.12 15.18
CA LEU A 90 -7.68 3.25 14.24
C LEU A 90 -8.50 4.43 14.76
N ASP A 91 -7.94 5.63 14.65
CA ASP A 91 -8.63 6.87 14.98
C ASP A 91 -9.89 7.04 14.11
N ASP A 92 -11.04 7.30 14.76
CA ASP A 92 -12.32 7.47 14.09
C ASP A 92 -12.30 8.66 13.09
N ALA A 93 -11.48 9.70 13.31
CA ALA A 93 -11.30 10.80 12.39
C ALA A 93 -10.57 10.38 11.11
N ILE A 94 -9.55 9.52 11.21
CA ILE A 94 -8.85 8.96 10.03
C ILE A 94 -9.80 8.05 9.26
N TRP A 95 -10.58 7.23 9.97
CA TRP A 95 -11.56 6.37 9.33
C TRP A 95 -12.64 7.18 8.59
N LYS A 96 -13.18 8.21 9.24
CA LYS A 96 -14.16 9.11 8.65
C LYS A 96 -13.61 9.76 7.38
N GLU A 97 -12.42 10.36 7.46
CA GLU A 97 -11.76 10.99 6.31
C GLU A 97 -11.54 9.99 5.16
N ALA A 98 -11.14 8.75 5.46
CA ALA A 98 -10.99 7.72 4.45
C ALA A 98 -12.33 7.44 3.76
N THR A 99 -13.40 7.26 4.53
CA THR A 99 -14.73 6.95 3.97
C THR A 99 -15.42 8.11 3.26
N GLU A 100 -14.93 9.34 3.41
CA GLU A 100 -15.34 10.51 2.62
C GLU A 100 -14.68 10.51 1.24
N LYS A 101 -13.47 9.93 1.11
CA LYS A 101 -12.66 9.95 -0.12
C LYS A 101 -12.70 8.65 -0.93
N MET A 102 -13.08 7.54 -0.30
CA MET A 102 -13.21 6.22 -0.93
C MET A 102 -14.28 5.38 -0.27
N THR A 103 -14.68 4.29 -0.92
CA THR A 103 -15.66 3.36 -0.33
C THR A 103 -15.06 2.63 0.88
N LYS A 104 -15.92 2.21 1.81
CA LYS A 104 -15.49 1.39 2.96
C LYS A 104 -14.79 0.09 2.52
N SER A 105 -15.25 -0.52 1.42
CA SER A 105 -14.63 -1.72 0.87
C SER A 105 -13.23 -1.47 0.36
N GLU A 106 -13.00 -0.33 -0.31
CA GLU A 106 -11.67 0.07 -0.79
C GLU A 106 -10.71 0.34 0.39
N ALA A 107 -11.16 1.07 1.41
CA ALA A 107 -10.36 1.33 2.61
C ALA A 107 -10.00 0.03 3.37
N ALA A 108 -10.95 -0.90 3.49
CA ALA A 108 -10.69 -2.22 4.06
C ALA A 108 -9.76 -3.06 3.17
N GLY A 109 -9.88 -2.94 1.85
CA GLY A 109 -8.98 -3.56 0.88
C GLY A 109 -7.54 -3.08 1.04
N ILE A 110 -7.34 -1.78 1.28
CA ILE A 110 -6.03 -1.21 1.58
C ILE A 110 -5.47 -1.77 2.89
N ALA A 111 -6.29 -1.90 3.94
CA ALA A 111 -5.85 -2.54 5.19
C ALA A 111 -5.40 -3.99 4.96
N HIS A 112 -6.14 -4.73 4.12
CA HIS A 112 -5.78 -6.10 3.73
C HIS A 112 -4.44 -6.15 2.99
N VAL A 113 -4.23 -5.27 2.00
CA VAL A 113 -2.96 -5.11 1.26
C VAL A 113 -1.80 -4.82 2.20
N VAL A 114 -1.93 -3.81 3.06
CA VAL A 114 -0.87 -3.38 3.97
C VAL A 114 -0.54 -4.50 4.97
N GLY A 115 -1.55 -5.13 5.57
CA GLY A 115 -1.35 -6.25 6.49
C GLY A 115 -0.62 -7.43 5.83
N GLY A 116 -1.01 -7.78 4.61
CA GLY A 116 -0.33 -8.82 3.82
C GLY A 116 1.14 -8.48 3.54
N TYR A 117 1.43 -7.22 3.20
CA TYR A 117 2.81 -6.78 2.91
C TYR A 117 3.67 -6.56 4.16
N LEU A 118 3.07 -6.30 5.32
CA LEU A 118 3.79 -6.34 6.60
C LEU A 118 4.27 -7.77 6.89
N TRP A 119 3.43 -8.78 6.62
CA TRP A 119 3.86 -10.17 6.69
C TRP A 119 4.95 -10.50 5.67
N MET A 120 4.82 -10.05 4.41
CA MET A 120 5.88 -10.21 3.40
C MET A 120 7.19 -9.51 3.79
N THR A 121 7.11 -8.35 4.43
CA THR A 121 8.27 -7.60 4.94
C THR A 121 9.02 -8.43 5.98
N LEU A 122 8.31 -9.10 6.89
CA LEU A 122 8.92 -10.01 7.85
C LEU A 122 9.68 -11.14 7.14
N LEU A 123 9.05 -11.77 6.14
CA LEU A 123 9.67 -12.86 5.36
C LEU A 123 10.89 -12.38 4.56
N ALA A 124 10.81 -11.20 3.93
CA ALA A 124 11.93 -10.64 3.17
C ALA A 124 13.13 -10.32 4.07
N ASN A 125 12.89 -9.84 5.29
CA ASN A 125 13.97 -9.49 6.22
C ASN A 125 14.67 -10.71 6.85
N ILE A 126 14.04 -11.89 6.89
CA ILE A 126 14.69 -13.12 7.37
C ILE A 126 15.42 -13.89 6.26
N ASN A 127 15.10 -13.61 4.99
CA ASN A 127 15.63 -14.33 3.83
C ASN A 127 16.66 -13.50 3.05
N GLY A 128 17.60 -12.88 3.79
CA GLY A 128 18.58 -11.89 3.30
C GLY A 128 19.16 -12.15 1.91
#